data_AF-A0A9I9CD03-F1
#
_entry.id   AF-A0A9I9CD03-F1
#
_cell.length_a   1.000
_cell.length_b   1.000
_cell.length_c   1.000
_cell.angle_alpha   90.00
_cell.angle_beta   90.00
_cell.angle_gamma   90.00
#
_symmetry.space_group_name_H-M   'P 1'
#
loop_
_entity.id
_entity.type
_entity.pdbx_description
1 polymer ?
#
loop_
_entity_poly.entity_id
_entity_poly.type
_entity_poly.pdbx_seq_one_letter_code
_entity_poly.pdbx_strand_id
1 'polypeptide(L)'
;KQRESYEVIVKEGKLTYKQSGDFVNTIEDSKWIFVLSASKNLYVGKKIKGQFQHSSFLAGGVTTASGRLVSHEGILKAIWPYSGHYRPTEENFIEFIEFLKENNVDLTNVK
;
A
#
# COMPACT_ATOMS: atom_id res chain seq x y z
N LYS A 1 -9.32 -9.11 12.76
CA LYS A 1 -8.47 -8.92 13.96
C LYS A 1 -7.01 -8.57 13.67
N GLN A 2 -6.21 -9.35 12.90
CA GLN A 2 -4.79 -8.97 12.64
C GLN A 2 -4.56 -8.13 11.37
N ARG A 3 -5.54 -8.07 10.45
CA ARG A 3 -5.45 -7.29 9.19
C ARG A 3 -5.74 -5.80 9.37
N GLU A 4 -6.61 -5.47 10.33
CA GLU A 4 -7.07 -4.09 10.59
C GLU A 4 -5.92 -3.19 11.03
N SER A 5 -4.90 -3.75 11.69
CA SER A 5 -3.69 -3.01 12.08
C SER A 5 -2.84 -2.59 10.89
N TYR A 6 -3.05 -3.19 9.71
CA TYR A 6 -2.35 -2.82 8.48
C TYR A 6 -3.21 -1.97 7.54
N GLU A 7 -4.48 -1.72 7.90
CA GLU A 7 -5.38 -0.89 7.09
C GLU A 7 -4.89 0.55 7.15
N VAL A 8 -4.72 1.16 5.97
CA VAL A 8 -4.24 2.51 5.79
C VAL A 8 -5.35 3.35 5.17
N ILE A 9 -5.53 4.53 5.74
CA ILE A 9 -6.40 5.59 5.21
C ILE A 9 -5.55 6.81 4.89
N VAL A 10 -6.04 7.62 3.96
CA VAL A 10 -5.42 8.90 3.65
C VAL A 10 -6.08 9.98 4.50
N LYS A 11 -5.28 10.72 5.27
CA LYS A 11 -5.71 11.91 6.01
C LYS A 11 -4.85 13.07 5.57
N GLU A 12 -5.46 14.14 5.08
CA GLU A 12 -4.75 15.35 4.63
C GLU A 12 -3.63 15.03 3.61
N GLY A 13 -3.90 14.09 2.68
CA GLY A 13 -2.93 13.64 1.68
C GLY A 13 -1.82 12.72 2.20
N LYS A 14 -1.84 12.33 3.49
CA LYS A 14 -0.84 11.46 4.13
C LYS A 14 -1.39 10.07 4.45
N LEU A 15 -0.56 9.06 4.23
CA LEU A 15 -0.81 7.66 4.57
C LEU A 15 -0.75 7.45 6.08
N THR A 16 -1.86 7.00 6.66
CA THR A 16 -2.03 6.84 8.10
C THR A 16 -2.65 5.48 8.42
N TYR A 17 -2.14 4.77 9.42
CA TYR A 17 -2.76 3.54 9.89
C TYR A 17 -4.11 3.85 10.54
N LYS A 18 -5.17 3.20 10.07
CA LYS A 18 -6.55 3.48 10.50
C LYS A 18 -6.74 3.25 12.00
N GLN A 19 -6.14 2.18 12.53
CA GLN A 19 -6.32 1.77 13.92
C GLN A 19 -5.52 2.63 14.90
N SER A 20 -4.24 2.89 14.63
CA SER A 20 -3.37 3.63 15.56
C SER A 20 -3.38 5.14 15.30
N GLY A 21 -3.67 5.58 14.08
CA GLY A 21 -3.52 6.97 13.66
C GLY A 21 -2.06 7.36 13.37
N ASP A 22 -1.12 6.43 13.44
CA ASP A 22 0.28 6.70 13.13
C ASP A 22 0.52 6.83 11.63
N PHE A 23 1.49 7.64 11.26
CA PHE A 23 1.95 7.72 9.88
C PHE A 23 2.59 6.41 9.41
N VAL A 24 2.33 6.07 8.15
CA VAL A 24 3.04 4.98 7.48
C VAL A 24 4.48 5.42 7.24
N ASN A 25 5.39 4.83 8.00
CA ASN A 25 6.82 5.07 7.92
C ASN A 25 7.55 3.80 7.48
N THR A 26 8.13 3.84 6.29
CA THR A 26 8.91 2.72 5.78
C THR A 26 10.35 2.83 6.22
N ILE A 27 10.84 1.80 6.89
CA ILE A 27 12.25 1.67 7.28
C ILE A 27 13.09 1.36 6.04
N GLU A 28 14.22 2.06 5.91
CA GLU A 28 15.24 1.77 4.90
C GLU A 28 15.73 0.31 5.00
N ASP A 29 16.22 -0.25 3.89
CA ASP A 29 16.62 -1.67 3.76
C ASP A 29 15.54 -2.74 4.00
N SER A 30 14.29 -2.33 4.24
CA SER A 30 13.15 -3.24 4.36
C SER A 30 12.26 -3.17 3.12
N LYS A 31 11.68 -4.31 2.74
CA LYS A 31 10.67 -4.35 1.67
C LYS A 31 9.30 -4.05 2.29
N TRP A 32 8.68 -2.95 1.89
CA TRP A 32 7.30 -2.65 2.25
C TRP A 32 6.39 -2.94 1.07
N ILE A 33 5.24 -3.55 1.37
CA ILE A 33 4.28 -4.02 0.39
C ILE A 33 2.91 -3.41 0.66
N PHE A 34 2.15 -3.21 -0.41
CA PHE A 34 0.78 -2.77 -0.34
C PHE A 34 -0.15 -3.68 -1.12
N VAL A 35 -1.42 -3.66 -0.72
CA VAL A 35 -2.54 -4.28 -1.41
C VAL A 35 -3.73 -3.32 -1.37
N LEU A 36 -4.33 -3.04 -2.52
CA LEU A 36 -5.62 -2.39 -2.66
C LEU A 36 -6.66 -3.48 -2.97
N SER A 37 -7.68 -3.62 -2.12
CA SER A 37 -8.77 -4.56 -2.37
C SER A 37 -9.81 -4.01 -3.35
N ALA A 38 -10.65 -4.89 -3.91
CA ALA A 38 -11.79 -4.50 -4.75
C ALA A 38 -12.80 -3.57 -4.07
N SER A 39 -12.78 -3.49 -2.74
CA SER A 39 -13.59 -2.55 -1.96
C SER A 39 -12.86 -1.23 -1.66
N LYS A 40 -11.78 -0.92 -2.41
CA LYS A 40 -10.91 0.25 -2.22
C LYS A 40 -10.30 0.37 -0.81
N ASN A 41 -10.10 -0.75 -0.11
CA ASN A 41 -9.38 -0.74 1.17
C ASN A 41 -7.88 -0.93 0.90
N LEU A 42 -7.06 0.01 1.38
CA LEU A 42 -5.60 -0.05 1.27
C LEU A 42 -4.99 -0.70 2.51
N TYR A 43 -4.08 -1.65 2.29
CA TYR A 43 -3.29 -2.28 3.34
C TYR A 43 -1.82 -2.12 3.05
N VAL A 44 -1.03 -1.79 4.07
CA VAL A 44 0.42 -1.59 3.95
C VAL A 44 1.15 -2.24 5.11
N GLY A 45 2.22 -2.97 4.81
CA GLY A 45 3.02 -3.62 5.84
C GLY A 45 4.41 -4.00 5.37
N LYS A 46 5.29 -4.24 6.36
CA LYS A 46 6.63 -4.75 6.12
C LYS A 46 6.55 -6.20 5.64
N LYS A 47 7.12 -6.50 4.48
CA LYS A 47 7.28 -7.86 3.97
C LYS A 47 8.29 -8.61 4.82
N ILE A 48 7.90 -9.77 5.33
CA ILE A 48 8.78 -10.68 6.08
C ILE A 48 8.87 -11.98 5.28
N LYS A 49 10.06 -12.28 4.78
CA LYS A 49 10.28 -13.47 3.94
C LYS A 49 9.85 -14.73 4.70
N GLY A 50 8.98 -15.53 4.09
CA GLY A 50 8.47 -16.77 4.68
C GLY A 50 7.37 -16.61 5.73
N GLN A 51 7.02 -15.38 6.14
CA GLN A 51 6.02 -15.13 7.19
C GLN A 51 4.89 -14.18 6.75
N PHE A 52 5.22 -13.11 6.00
CA PHE A 52 4.26 -12.07 5.65
C PHE A 52 4.47 -11.56 4.22
N GLN A 53 3.46 -11.75 3.37
CA GLN A 53 3.46 -11.40 1.95
C GLN A 53 2.12 -10.79 1.51
N HIS A 54 1.94 -10.45 0.24
CA HIS A 54 0.72 -9.81 -0.27
C HIS A 54 -0.55 -10.59 0.04
N SER A 55 -0.53 -11.92 -0.10
CA SER A 55 -1.69 -12.77 0.22
C SER A 55 -2.05 -12.77 1.71
N SER A 56 -1.11 -12.42 2.60
CA SER A 56 -1.34 -12.32 4.04
C SER A 56 -2.36 -11.22 4.39
N PHE A 57 -2.56 -10.22 3.52
CA PHE A 57 -3.52 -9.14 3.77
C PHE A 57 -4.98 -9.56 3.54
N LEU A 58 -5.24 -10.40 2.53
CA LEU A 58 -6.60 -10.59 2.02
C LEU A 58 -7.28 -11.89 2.43
N ALA A 59 -6.56 -12.84 3.04
CA ALA A 59 -7.12 -14.14 3.45
C ALA A 59 -7.92 -14.86 2.33
N GLY A 60 -7.50 -14.70 1.06
CA GLY A 60 -8.19 -15.24 -0.12
C GLY A 60 -9.09 -14.25 -0.87
N GLY A 61 -9.19 -13.00 -0.44
CA GLY A 61 -9.93 -11.95 -1.13
C GLY A 61 -9.30 -11.49 -2.46
N VAL A 62 -10.12 -10.82 -3.28
CA VAL A 62 -9.70 -10.27 -4.57
C VAL A 62 -8.87 -9.01 -4.37
N THR A 63 -7.67 -8.99 -4.97
CA THR A 63 -6.81 -7.81 -5.04
C THR A 63 -7.07 -7.07 -6.32
N THR A 64 -7.25 -5.75 -6.24
CA THR A 64 -7.19 -4.90 -7.42
C THR A 64 -5.74 -4.59 -7.76
N ALA A 65 -5.00 -4.00 -6.82
CA ALA A 65 -3.61 -3.59 -7.04
C ALA A 65 -2.71 -4.12 -5.93
N SER A 66 -1.48 -4.50 -6.28
CA SER A 66 -0.47 -4.85 -5.30
C SER A 66 0.91 -4.45 -5.77
N GLY A 67 1.78 -4.12 -4.81
CA GLY A 67 3.11 -3.67 -5.16
C GLY A 67 3.95 -3.36 -3.94
N ARG A 68 4.90 -2.45 -4.13
CA ARG A 68 5.77 -1.91 -3.09
C ARG A 68 5.61 -0.41 -3.02
N LEU A 69 5.85 0.15 -1.84
CA LEU A 69 5.90 1.59 -1.65
C LEU A 69 6.98 1.98 -0.64
N VAL A 70 7.35 3.25 -0.66
CA VAL A 70 8.17 3.93 0.35
C VAL A 70 7.40 5.16 0.80
N SER A 71 7.33 5.35 2.11
CA SER A 71 6.64 6.49 2.73
C SER A 71 7.42 6.98 3.93
N HIS A 72 7.50 8.29 4.09
CA HIS A 72 8.15 8.95 5.23
C HIS A 72 7.24 10.04 5.76
N GLU A 73 6.93 9.99 7.06
CA GLU A 73 5.93 10.83 7.73
C GLU A 73 4.56 10.78 7.03
N GLY A 74 4.20 9.62 6.50
CA GLY A 74 2.97 9.40 5.73
C GLY A 74 3.01 9.98 4.31
N ILE A 75 4.10 10.65 3.93
CA ILE A 75 4.28 11.17 2.57
C ILE A 75 4.82 10.05 1.70
N LEU A 76 4.06 9.72 0.65
CA LEU A 76 4.49 8.75 -0.35
C LEU A 76 5.71 9.29 -1.11
N LYS A 77 6.76 8.47 -1.22
CA LYS A 77 8.03 8.83 -1.87
C LYS A 77 8.31 8.01 -3.11
N ALA A 78 7.88 6.76 -3.13
CA ALA A 78 8.04 5.89 -4.28
C ALA A 78 6.99 4.79 -4.29
N ILE A 79 6.63 4.35 -5.49
CA ILE A 79 5.72 3.23 -5.71
C ILE A 79 6.26 2.35 -6.82
N TRP A 80 6.05 1.05 -6.65
CA TRP A 80 6.36 0.09 -7.69
C TRP A 80 5.22 -0.89 -7.88
N PRO A 81 4.70 -1.05 -9.10
CA PRO A 81 3.62 -1.97 -9.41
C PRO A 81 4.10 -3.42 -9.52
N TYR A 82 5.13 -3.84 -8.80
CA TYR A 82 5.60 -5.23 -8.88
C TYR A 82 5.52 -5.90 -7.51
N SER A 83 4.83 -7.03 -7.45
CA SER A 83 4.80 -7.92 -6.28
C SER A 83 5.78 -9.09 -6.41
N GLY A 84 6.36 -9.31 -7.60
CA GLY A 84 7.26 -10.42 -7.92
C GLY A 84 6.79 -11.18 -9.16
N HIS A 85 6.32 -12.42 -9.00
CA HIS A 85 5.91 -13.33 -10.10
C HIS A 85 4.65 -12.90 -10.86
N TYR A 86 3.91 -11.92 -10.35
CA TYR A 86 2.83 -11.26 -11.08
C TYR A 86 3.37 -9.97 -11.67
N ARG A 87 3.21 -9.79 -12.98
CA ARG A 87 3.14 -8.47 -13.60
C ARG A 87 1.68 -8.01 -13.42
N PRO A 88 1.37 -7.10 -12.50
CA PRO A 88 0.05 -6.46 -12.50
C PRO A 88 -0.17 -5.84 -13.87
N THR A 89 -1.40 -5.88 -14.36
CA THR A 89 -1.77 -5.14 -15.56
C THR A 89 -1.54 -3.66 -15.31
N GLU A 90 -1.25 -2.92 -16.38
CA GLU A 90 -1.13 -1.46 -16.32
C GLU A 90 -2.40 -0.83 -15.71
N GLU A 91 -3.56 -1.42 -16.01
CA GLU A 91 -4.87 -1.08 -15.44
C GLU A 91 -4.88 -1.11 -13.90
N ASN A 92 -4.36 -2.17 -13.28
CA ASN A 92 -4.32 -2.29 -11.82
C ASN A 92 -3.43 -1.21 -11.19
N PHE A 93 -2.36 -0.82 -11.88
CA PHE A 93 -1.52 0.27 -11.40
C PHE A 93 -2.22 1.62 -11.56
N ILE A 94 -2.86 1.87 -12.69
CA ILE A 94 -3.65 3.08 -12.94
C ILE A 94 -4.73 3.23 -11.86
N GLU A 95 -5.46 2.17 -11.52
CA GLU A 95 -6.49 2.23 -10.48
C GLU A 95 -5.91 2.61 -9.11
N PHE A 96 -4.70 2.15 -8.79
CA PHE A 96 -4.02 2.57 -7.57
C PHE A 96 -3.60 4.05 -7.60
N ILE A 97 -3.13 4.55 -8.75
CA ILE A 97 -2.83 5.98 -8.93
C ILE A 97 -4.10 6.83 -8.80
N GLU A 98 -5.21 6.39 -9.39
CA GLU A 98 -6.50 7.06 -9.28
C GLU A 98 -6.98 7.09 -7.84
N PHE A 99 -6.90 5.98 -7.10
CA PHE A 99 -7.19 5.94 -5.67
C PHE A 99 -6.37 6.99 -4.89
N LEU A 100 -5.08 7.11 -5.16
CA LEU A 100 -4.21 8.08 -4.48
C LEU A 100 -4.61 9.53 -4.82
N LYS A 101 -4.94 9.81 -6.09
CA LYS A 101 -5.41 11.13 -6.55
C LYS A 101 -6.77 11.49 -5.96
N GLU A 102 -7.73 10.57 -5.96
CA GLU A 102 -9.06 10.74 -5.34
C GLU A 102 -8.93 11.10 -3.85
N ASN A 103 -7.89 10.60 -3.20
CA ASN A 103 -7.60 10.85 -1.79
C ASN A 103 -6.63 12.04 -1.55
N ASN A 104 -6.35 12.85 -2.57
CA ASN A 104 -5.48 14.03 -2.48
C ASN A 104 -4.04 13.74 -2.01
N VAL A 105 -3.50 12.57 -2.33
CA VAL A 105 -2.08 12.29 -2.11
C VAL A 105 -1.26 13.05 -3.16
N ASP A 106 -0.24 13.78 -2.72
CA ASP A 106 0.71 14.43 -3.61
C ASP A 106 1.60 13.39 -4.31
N LEU A 107 1.49 13.31 -5.64
CA LEU A 107 2.25 12.40 -6.48
C LEU A 107 3.35 13.11 -7.29
N THR A 108 3.51 14.43 -7.16
CA THR A 108 4.42 15.22 -8.01
C THR A 108 5.87 14.77 -7.91
N ASN A 109 6.31 14.31 -6.74
CA ASN A 109 7.69 13.88 -6.48
C ASN A 109 7.80 12.38 -6.14
N VAL A 110 6.81 11.58 -6.52
CA VAL A 110 6.83 10.12 -6.29
C VAL A 110 7.59 9.43 -7.40
N LYS A 111 8.57 8.60 -7.02
CA LYS A 111 9.38 7.77 -7.92
C LYS A 111 8.69 6.47 -8.32
#